data_AF-A0A849G788-F1
#
_entry.id   AF-A0A849G788-F1
#
_cell.length_a   1.000
_cell.length_b   1.000
_cell.length_c   1.000
_cell.angle_alpha   90.00
_cell.angle_beta   90.00
_cell.angle_gamma   90.00
#
_symmetry.space_group_name_H-M   'P 1'
#
loop_
_entity.id
_entity.type
_entity.pdbx_description
1 polymer ?
#
loop_
_entity_poly.entity_id
_entity_poly.type
_entity_poly.pdbx_seq_one_letter_code
_entity_poly.pdbx_strand_id
1 'polypeptide(L)'
;MTRTVLESKSKTVIIGFDEPFCVIGERINPTGRKPLAAALEAGDFSTVEKDALEQVACGAQVLDVNAGVVYNSNPNPNETEPPLMTKMIELVQGLVDTPLCIDSSVPGALEAGLQAAECRPLLNSVTGEEERLELVLPLVKKYNVPVVAISNDDTGISEDPDVRFAVAKKIVERAADFGIPAHDIVVDPLVMPVGAMATAGLQVFALVRRLREELGVNTTCGASNVSFGLPNRHGINNAFLAMAASHGMTSAIMNPVAMPRTLKAVTDRLDDLRSLGITVPEDADPKALKALVGMAPDEALVRDRIARMEAQGLVFPEDIDIQRLAPLLGIGPKTGVASEETLSVRAADFLMDHDPSGGNWIRMNKPTGNAAAGARGGRRRRRA
;
A
#
# COMPACT_ATOMS: atom_id res chain seq x y z
N MET A 1 -13.58 -12.62 -22.57
CA MET A 1 -13.35 -12.12 -21.20
C MET A 1 -12.56 -10.82 -21.31
N THR A 2 -12.79 -9.88 -20.40
CA THR A 2 -12.15 -8.55 -20.41
C THR A 2 -10.68 -8.68 -20.08
N ARG A 3 -9.82 -8.12 -20.94
CA ARG A 3 -8.36 -8.19 -20.83
C ARG A 3 -7.77 -6.83 -21.15
N THR A 4 -7.21 -6.17 -20.15
CA THR A 4 -6.45 -4.92 -20.32
C THR A 4 -4.98 -5.28 -20.51
N VAL A 5 -4.39 -4.84 -21.60
CA VAL A 5 -2.99 -5.16 -21.93
C VAL A 5 -2.07 -3.99 -21.59
N LEU A 6 -1.02 -4.24 -20.83
CA LEU A 6 0.03 -3.27 -20.50
C LEU A 6 1.35 -3.79 -21.04
N GLU A 7 2.17 -2.91 -21.60
CA GLU A 7 3.41 -3.30 -22.26
C GLU A 7 4.58 -2.43 -21.83
N SER A 8 5.72 -3.07 -21.63
CA SER A 8 7.05 -2.48 -21.62
C SER A 8 7.82 -2.97 -22.85
N LYS A 9 9.11 -2.61 -22.96
CA LYS A 9 9.96 -3.04 -24.08
C LYS A 9 10.09 -4.57 -24.19
N SER A 10 9.95 -5.29 -23.07
CA SER A 10 10.23 -6.73 -23.02
C SER A 10 9.20 -7.56 -22.26
N LYS A 11 8.15 -6.94 -21.69
CA LYS A 11 7.14 -7.63 -20.89
C LYS A 11 5.74 -7.12 -21.20
N THR A 12 4.82 -8.06 -21.34
CA THR A 12 3.39 -7.80 -21.43
C THR A 12 2.73 -8.28 -20.14
N VAL A 13 1.91 -7.42 -19.53
CA VAL A 13 1.08 -7.75 -18.37
C VAL A 13 -0.38 -7.64 -18.79
N ILE A 14 -1.19 -8.64 -18.44
CA ILE A 14 -2.61 -8.66 -18.74
C ILE A 14 -3.37 -8.60 -17.42
N ILE A 15 -4.21 -7.58 -17.27
CA ILE A 15 -5.19 -7.49 -16.18
C ILE A 15 -6.48 -8.12 -16.70
N GLY A 16 -6.99 -9.14 -16.00
CA GLY A 16 -8.19 -9.86 -16.43
C GLY A 16 -8.74 -10.77 -15.33
N PHE A 17 -10.00 -11.18 -15.47
CA PHE A 17 -10.66 -12.07 -14.50
C PHE A 17 -10.14 -13.51 -14.53
N ASP A 18 -9.48 -13.90 -15.61
CA ASP A 18 -8.84 -15.20 -15.85
C ASP A 18 -7.32 -15.17 -15.63
N GLU A 19 -6.79 -14.05 -15.14
CA GLU A 19 -5.37 -13.84 -14.89
C GLU A 19 -5.06 -13.82 -13.39
N PRO A 20 -3.79 -14.07 -12.98
CA PRO A 20 -3.35 -13.78 -11.62
C PRO A 20 -3.60 -12.30 -11.26
N PHE A 21 -3.93 -12.05 -9.98
CA PHE A 21 -4.16 -10.70 -9.48
C PHE A 21 -2.95 -9.79 -9.76
N CYS A 22 -3.16 -8.68 -10.44
CA CYS A 22 -2.09 -7.80 -10.87
C CYS A 22 -1.64 -6.84 -9.75
N VAL A 23 -0.42 -7.03 -9.27
CA VAL A 23 0.20 -6.15 -8.25
C VAL A 23 0.81 -4.93 -8.91
N ILE A 24 0.29 -3.75 -8.58
CA ILE A 24 0.81 -2.44 -9.01
C ILE A 24 1.56 -1.82 -7.82
N GLY A 25 2.87 -1.60 -7.95
CA GLY A 25 3.71 -1.08 -6.86
C GLY A 25 3.48 0.41 -6.59
N GLU A 26 3.16 0.78 -5.35
CA GLU A 26 2.75 2.14 -4.95
C GLU A 26 3.89 3.08 -4.50
N ARG A 27 5.13 2.59 -4.37
CA ARG A 27 6.16 3.33 -3.60
C ARG A 27 6.73 4.52 -4.33
N ILE A 28 6.67 4.62 -5.65
CA ILE A 28 7.20 5.78 -6.39
C ILE A 28 6.17 6.91 -6.36
N ASN A 29 6.00 7.49 -5.17
CA ASN A 29 4.99 8.52 -4.91
C ASN A 29 5.50 9.52 -3.87
N PRO A 30 5.88 10.76 -4.26
CA PRO A 30 6.37 11.78 -3.34
C PRO A 30 5.27 12.41 -2.47
N THR A 31 3.99 12.19 -2.79
CA THR A 31 2.86 12.75 -2.03
C THR A 31 2.93 12.36 -0.56
N GLY A 32 3.06 13.34 0.32
CA GLY A 32 3.20 13.12 1.77
C GLY A 32 4.54 12.53 2.22
N ARG A 33 5.43 12.11 1.31
CA ARG A 33 6.79 11.62 1.59
C ARG A 33 7.80 12.77 1.55
N LYS A 34 7.80 13.62 2.57
CA LYS A 34 8.69 14.81 2.67
C LYS A 34 10.15 14.56 2.29
N PRO A 35 10.82 13.47 2.73
CA PRO A 35 12.21 13.21 2.33
C PRO A 35 12.38 12.92 0.83
N LEU A 36 11.43 12.20 0.22
CA LEU A 36 11.46 11.90 -1.21
C LEU A 36 11.19 13.19 -2.01
N ALA A 37 10.19 13.98 -1.62
CA ALA A 37 9.89 15.26 -2.24
C ALA A 37 11.11 16.20 -2.25
N ALA A 38 11.84 16.31 -1.12
CA ALA A 38 13.04 17.13 -1.02
C ALA A 38 14.21 16.60 -1.88
N ALA A 39 14.36 15.28 -1.98
CA ALA A 39 15.38 14.67 -2.84
C ALA A 39 15.12 14.96 -4.33
N LEU A 40 13.86 14.81 -4.78
CA LEU A 40 13.46 15.12 -6.15
C LEU A 40 13.65 16.61 -6.49
N GLU A 41 13.35 17.52 -5.55
CA GLU A 41 13.60 18.96 -5.70
C GLU A 41 15.10 19.26 -5.90
N ALA A 42 15.97 18.49 -5.23
CA ALA A 42 17.43 18.58 -5.37
C ALA A 42 17.98 17.83 -6.60
N GLY A 43 17.13 17.16 -7.38
CA GLY A 43 17.55 16.34 -8.52
C GLY A 43 18.16 14.99 -8.15
N ASP A 44 17.97 14.54 -6.91
CA ASP A 44 18.38 13.21 -6.44
C ASP A 44 17.24 12.20 -6.61
N PHE A 45 17.43 11.27 -7.55
CA PHE A 45 16.48 10.21 -7.87
C PHE A 45 16.84 8.86 -7.25
N SER A 46 17.90 8.77 -6.43
CA SER A 46 18.39 7.51 -5.86
C SER A 46 17.32 6.70 -5.12
N THR A 47 16.39 7.37 -4.44
CA THR A 47 15.26 6.71 -3.77
C THR A 47 14.26 6.12 -4.77
N VAL A 48 14.02 6.80 -5.91
CA VAL A 48 13.17 6.29 -6.99
C VAL A 48 13.79 5.04 -7.61
N GLU A 49 15.10 5.07 -7.91
CA GLU A 49 15.83 3.92 -8.46
C GLU A 49 15.71 2.70 -7.54
N LYS A 50 15.96 2.92 -6.25
CA LYS A 50 15.84 1.87 -5.24
C LYS A 50 14.41 1.34 -5.13
N ASP A 51 13.42 2.23 -4.99
CA ASP A 51 12.02 1.83 -4.85
C ASP A 51 11.53 1.09 -6.12
N ALA A 52 12.00 1.44 -7.32
CA ALA A 52 11.68 0.73 -8.56
C ALA A 52 12.20 -0.72 -8.54
N LEU A 53 13.51 -0.89 -8.31
CA LEU A 53 14.16 -2.20 -8.30
C LEU A 53 13.62 -3.10 -7.19
N GLU A 54 13.43 -2.56 -5.99
CA GLU A 54 12.94 -3.31 -4.82
C GLU A 54 11.51 -3.80 -5.02
N GLN A 55 10.62 -2.97 -5.58
CA GLN A 55 9.24 -3.37 -5.83
C GLN A 55 9.12 -4.49 -6.87
N VAL A 56 9.89 -4.42 -7.96
CA VAL A 56 9.93 -5.48 -8.98
C VAL A 56 10.50 -6.77 -8.40
N ALA A 57 11.57 -6.69 -7.61
CA ALA A 57 12.13 -7.84 -6.90
C ALA A 57 11.14 -8.48 -5.91
N CYS A 58 10.22 -7.69 -5.35
CA CYS A 58 9.12 -8.16 -4.50
C CYS A 58 7.86 -8.60 -5.27
N GLY A 59 7.91 -8.66 -6.60
CA GLY A 59 6.83 -9.22 -7.41
C GLY A 59 5.81 -8.20 -7.93
N ALA A 60 6.10 -6.90 -7.89
CA ALA A 60 5.29 -5.93 -8.63
C ALA A 60 5.31 -6.26 -10.13
N GLN A 61 4.13 -6.31 -10.74
CA GLN A 61 3.97 -6.57 -12.18
C GLN A 61 3.93 -5.27 -12.97
N VAL A 62 3.45 -4.19 -12.33
CA VAL A 62 3.38 -2.82 -12.86
C VAL A 62 3.93 -1.89 -11.77
N LEU A 63 4.55 -0.77 -12.14
CA LEU A 63 4.95 0.27 -11.19
C LEU A 63 4.13 1.54 -11.40
N ASP A 64 3.44 1.98 -10.34
CA ASP A 64 2.80 3.29 -10.30
C ASP A 64 3.86 4.37 -10.04
N VAL A 65 3.94 5.34 -10.94
CA VAL A 65 4.89 6.45 -10.92
C VAL A 65 4.08 7.73 -10.80
N ASN A 66 4.01 8.22 -9.56
CA ASN A 66 3.28 9.42 -9.21
C ASN A 66 4.23 10.63 -9.12
N ALA A 67 3.88 11.74 -9.81
CA ALA A 67 4.66 12.98 -9.79
C ALA A 67 4.12 14.07 -8.85
N GLY A 68 3.06 13.77 -8.11
CA GLY A 68 2.38 14.67 -7.18
C GLY A 68 3.31 15.21 -6.10
N VAL A 69 3.85 16.40 -6.33
CA VAL A 69 4.79 17.05 -5.42
C VAL A 69 4.55 18.54 -5.35
N VAL A 70 4.66 19.08 -4.14
CA VAL A 70 4.69 20.51 -3.89
C VAL A 70 6.09 20.86 -3.43
N TYR A 71 6.88 21.47 -4.32
CA TYR A 71 8.22 21.94 -4.00
C TYR A 71 8.17 23.23 -3.21
N ASN A 72 9.17 23.44 -2.34
CA ASN A 72 9.27 24.70 -1.62
C ASN A 72 9.68 25.84 -2.56
N SER A 73 10.50 25.55 -3.57
CA SER A 73 10.96 26.52 -4.58
C SER A 73 9.88 26.88 -5.59
N ASN A 74 8.96 25.96 -5.89
CA ASN A 74 7.84 26.19 -6.80
C ASN A 74 6.62 25.35 -6.36
N PRO A 75 5.59 25.98 -5.76
CA PRO A 75 4.41 25.26 -5.30
C PRO A 75 3.39 24.99 -6.42
N ASN A 76 3.62 25.42 -7.66
CA ASN A 76 2.68 25.22 -8.78
C ASN A 76 2.90 23.85 -9.45
N PRO A 77 2.01 22.86 -9.22
CA PRO A 77 2.18 21.52 -9.77
C PRO A 77 2.11 21.49 -11.31
N ASN A 78 1.41 22.44 -11.93
CA ASN A 78 1.34 22.53 -13.40
C ASN A 78 2.70 22.86 -14.06
N GLU A 79 3.64 23.41 -13.30
CA GLU A 79 4.99 23.72 -13.76
C GLU A 79 6.00 22.65 -13.32
N THR A 80 5.80 22.06 -12.14
CA THR A 80 6.78 21.13 -11.54
C THR A 80 6.55 19.68 -11.93
N GLU A 81 5.30 19.22 -12.00
CA GLU A 81 4.98 17.80 -12.25
C GLU A 81 5.31 17.36 -13.68
N PRO A 82 5.00 18.10 -14.76
CA PRO A 82 5.30 17.63 -16.12
C PRO A 82 6.78 17.32 -16.38
N PRO A 83 7.76 18.22 -16.12
CA PRO A 83 9.16 17.89 -16.33
C PRO A 83 9.69 16.84 -15.35
N LEU A 84 9.11 16.72 -14.14
CA LEU A 84 9.45 15.67 -13.20
C LEU A 84 8.97 14.30 -13.70
N MET A 85 7.74 14.23 -14.20
CA MET A 85 7.14 13.01 -14.73
C MET A 85 7.98 12.44 -15.87
N THR A 86 8.37 13.27 -16.85
CA THR A 86 9.26 12.85 -17.94
C THR A 86 10.53 12.19 -17.40
N LYS A 87 11.24 12.85 -16.46
CA LYS A 87 12.48 12.32 -15.87
C LYS A 87 12.26 11.00 -15.13
N MET A 88 11.18 10.88 -14.36
CA MET A 88 10.89 9.66 -13.60
C MET A 88 10.51 8.50 -14.52
N ILE A 89 9.72 8.74 -15.57
CA ILE A 89 9.35 7.71 -16.55
C ILE A 89 10.58 7.21 -17.29
N GLU A 90 11.42 8.11 -17.83
CA GLU A 90 12.68 7.76 -18.51
C GLU A 90 13.62 6.96 -17.60
N LEU A 91 13.76 7.37 -16.34
CA LEU A 91 14.58 6.68 -15.35
C LEU A 91 14.06 5.28 -15.05
N VAL A 92 12.78 5.16 -14.66
CA VAL A 92 12.21 3.90 -14.19
C VAL A 92 12.16 2.89 -15.33
N GLN A 93 11.73 3.28 -16.53
CA GLN A 93 11.69 2.36 -17.69
C GLN A 93 13.08 1.93 -18.18
N GLY A 94 14.13 2.67 -17.82
CA GLY A 94 15.53 2.30 -18.06
C GLY A 94 16.09 1.28 -17.07
N LEU A 95 15.46 1.15 -15.89
CA LEU A 95 15.92 0.29 -14.79
C LEU A 95 15.18 -1.04 -14.70
N VAL A 96 13.91 -1.07 -15.09
CA VAL A 96 13.05 -2.25 -14.95
C VAL A 96 12.34 -2.59 -16.26
N ASP A 97 11.91 -3.85 -16.36
CA ASP A 97 11.18 -4.38 -17.51
C ASP A 97 9.67 -4.44 -17.31
N THR A 98 9.13 -3.94 -16.20
CA THR A 98 7.69 -3.95 -15.93
C THR A 98 7.00 -2.77 -16.61
N PRO A 99 5.76 -2.94 -17.13
CA PRO A 99 4.94 -1.81 -17.57
C PRO A 99 4.76 -0.77 -16.45
N LEU A 100 4.53 0.48 -16.85
CA LEU A 100 4.35 1.60 -15.92
C LEU A 100 2.88 2.01 -15.82
N CYS A 101 2.52 2.60 -14.69
CA CYS A 101 1.27 3.31 -14.46
C CYS A 101 1.62 4.79 -14.19
N ILE A 102 1.23 5.68 -15.10
CA ILE A 102 1.54 7.12 -15.03
C ILE A 102 0.48 7.78 -14.15
N ASP A 103 0.86 8.26 -12.97
CA ASP A 103 -0.07 8.82 -11.98
C ASP A 103 0.13 10.33 -11.75
N SER A 104 -0.91 11.12 -12.05
CA SER A 104 -0.93 12.54 -11.70
C SER A 104 -2.34 13.14 -11.77
N SER A 105 -2.60 14.12 -10.89
CA SER A 105 -3.76 15.02 -10.98
C SER A 105 -3.55 16.20 -11.93
N VAL A 106 -2.40 16.32 -12.60
CA VAL A 106 -2.08 17.41 -13.55
C VAL A 106 -2.15 16.86 -14.98
N PRO A 107 -3.08 17.34 -15.84
CA PRO A 107 -3.21 16.86 -17.22
C PRO A 107 -1.91 17.01 -18.03
N GLY A 108 -1.16 18.09 -17.80
CA GLY A 108 0.15 18.29 -18.45
C GLY A 108 1.19 17.24 -18.06
N ALA A 109 1.14 16.72 -16.82
CA ALA A 109 2.05 15.65 -16.38
C ALA A 109 1.63 14.28 -16.93
N LEU A 110 0.33 14.02 -17.03
CA LEU A 110 -0.20 12.85 -17.74
C LEU A 110 0.27 12.82 -19.20
N GLU A 111 0.13 13.92 -19.94
CA GLU A 111 0.61 13.98 -21.32
C GLU A 111 2.14 13.86 -21.41
N ALA A 112 2.89 14.53 -20.54
CA ALA A 112 4.35 14.44 -20.52
C ALA A 112 4.84 13.01 -20.23
N GLY A 113 4.20 12.29 -19.31
CA GLY A 113 4.47 10.88 -19.03
C GLY A 113 4.16 9.99 -20.23
N LEU A 114 3.03 10.22 -20.90
CA LEU A 114 2.63 9.45 -22.10
C LEU A 114 3.58 9.67 -23.28
N GLN A 115 4.12 10.88 -23.43
CA GLN A 115 5.14 11.18 -24.44
C GLN A 115 6.48 10.51 -24.15
N ALA A 116 6.85 10.39 -22.88
CA ALA A 116 8.10 9.78 -22.44
C ALA A 116 8.07 8.24 -22.46
N ALA A 117 6.89 7.66 -22.22
CA ALA A 117 6.71 6.21 -22.19
C ALA A 117 6.94 5.59 -23.57
N GLU A 118 7.81 4.57 -23.63
CA GLU A 118 8.17 3.92 -24.90
C GLU A 118 7.17 2.85 -25.39
N CYS A 119 6.23 2.42 -24.54
CA CYS A 119 5.33 1.31 -24.81
C CYS A 119 3.88 1.65 -24.39
N ARG A 120 3.15 0.70 -23.79
CA ARG A 120 1.73 0.84 -23.45
C ARG A 120 1.52 0.90 -21.93
N PRO A 121 1.71 2.07 -21.29
CA PRO A 121 1.49 2.24 -19.85
C PRO A 121 -0.01 2.27 -19.52
N LEU A 122 -0.33 2.11 -18.23
CA LEU A 122 -1.64 2.46 -17.67
C LEU A 122 -1.65 3.96 -17.35
N LEU A 123 -2.71 4.68 -17.68
CA LEU A 123 -2.89 6.09 -17.29
C LEU A 123 -3.73 6.20 -16.01
N ASN A 124 -3.24 6.87 -14.98
CA ASN A 124 -3.92 7.08 -13.71
C ASN A 124 -4.06 8.60 -13.45
N SER A 125 -5.21 9.23 -13.63
CA SER A 125 -6.53 8.65 -13.91
C SER A 125 -7.45 9.67 -14.62
N VAL A 126 -8.68 9.23 -14.91
CA VAL A 126 -9.83 10.08 -15.25
C VAL A 126 -10.92 9.94 -14.19
N THR A 127 -11.67 11.01 -13.93
CA THR A 127 -12.87 11.06 -13.07
C THR A 127 -14.13 11.27 -13.93
N GLY A 128 -15.31 11.15 -13.34
CA GLY A 128 -16.60 11.36 -14.01
C GLY A 128 -16.98 12.83 -14.22
N GLU A 129 -16.13 13.77 -13.80
CA GLU A 129 -16.27 15.22 -13.99
C GLU A 129 -16.16 15.54 -15.49
N GLU A 130 -17.07 16.35 -16.03
CA GLU A 130 -17.16 16.57 -17.48
C GLU A 130 -15.88 17.17 -18.06
N GLU A 131 -15.34 18.19 -17.39
CA GLU A 131 -14.10 18.85 -17.78
C GLU A 131 -12.92 17.85 -17.77
N ARG A 132 -12.93 16.89 -16.85
CA ARG A 132 -11.87 15.89 -16.74
C ARG A 132 -11.94 14.86 -17.85
N LEU A 133 -13.14 14.41 -18.21
CA LEU A 133 -13.37 13.51 -19.33
C LEU A 133 -12.91 14.14 -20.65
N GLU A 134 -13.26 15.41 -20.89
CA GLU A 134 -12.87 16.15 -22.10
C GLU A 134 -11.37 16.40 -22.21
N LEU A 135 -10.64 16.46 -21.08
CA LEU A 135 -9.18 16.62 -21.07
C LEU A 135 -8.44 15.28 -21.23
N VAL A 136 -8.87 14.24 -20.52
CA VAL A 136 -8.10 13.00 -20.39
C VAL A 136 -8.43 11.97 -21.48
N LEU A 137 -9.71 11.78 -21.84
CA LEU A 137 -10.09 10.77 -22.84
C LEU A 137 -9.45 11.00 -24.23
N PRO A 138 -9.28 12.24 -24.72
CA PRO A 138 -8.52 12.47 -25.95
C PRO A 138 -7.06 11.99 -25.86
N LEU A 139 -6.41 12.12 -24.70
CA LEU A 139 -5.05 11.60 -24.48
C LEU A 139 -5.06 10.06 -24.52
N VAL A 140 -5.97 9.43 -23.78
CA VAL A 140 -6.14 7.96 -23.77
C VAL A 140 -6.30 7.42 -25.19
N LYS A 141 -7.14 8.07 -26.00
CA LYS A 141 -7.34 7.70 -27.40
C LYS A 141 -6.12 7.97 -28.28
N LYS A 142 -5.48 9.14 -28.14
CA LYS A 142 -4.30 9.55 -28.92
C LYS A 142 -3.12 8.59 -28.74
N TYR A 143 -2.85 8.18 -27.50
CA TYR A 143 -1.74 7.29 -27.17
C TYR A 143 -2.13 5.80 -27.15
N ASN A 144 -3.42 5.48 -27.34
CA ASN A 144 -3.94 4.10 -27.36
C ASN A 144 -3.58 3.29 -26.11
N VAL A 145 -3.74 3.91 -24.93
CA VAL A 145 -3.43 3.33 -23.63
C VAL A 145 -4.70 3.00 -22.84
N PRO A 146 -4.67 2.07 -21.88
CA PRO A 146 -5.73 1.93 -20.91
C PRO A 146 -5.67 3.03 -19.83
N VAL A 147 -6.78 3.23 -19.13
CA VAL A 147 -6.94 4.28 -18.13
C VAL A 147 -7.67 3.79 -16.88
N VAL A 148 -7.20 4.26 -15.72
CA VAL A 148 -7.90 4.13 -14.46
C VAL A 148 -9.07 5.12 -14.42
N ALA A 149 -10.28 4.62 -14.28
CA ALA A 149 -11.51 5.41 -14.15
C ALA A 149 -11.95 5.44 -12.69
N ILE A 150 -11.72 6.56 -12.00
CA ILE A 150 -12.12 6.72 -10.61
C ILE A 150 -13.62 7.04 -10.55
N SER A 151 -14.36 6.27 -9.75
CA SER A 151 -15.81 6.40 -9.56
C SER A 151 -16.18 7.61 -8.68
N ASN A 152 -15.73 8.79 -9.07
CA ASN A 152 -16.00 10.08 -8.43
C ASN A 152 -16.36 11.12 -9.51
N ASP A 153 -17.27 12.05 -9.20
CA ASP A 153 -17.64 13.15 -10.08
C ASP A 153 -17.83 14.46 -9.31
N ASP A 154 -18.41 15.47 -9.97
CA ASP A 154 -18.66 16.81 -9.42
C ASP A 154 -19.55 16.83 -8.17
N THR A 155 -20.27 15.73 -7.89
CA THR A 155 -21.10 15.59 -6.68
C THR A 155 -20.30 15.13 -5.46
N GLY A 156 -19.03 14.77 -5.65
CA GLY A 156 -18.12 14.27 -4.64
C GLY A 156 -18.24 12.75 -4.41
N ILE A 157 -17.62 12.28 -3.32
CA ILE A 157 -17.52 10.85 -3.02
C ILE A 157 -18.82 10.40 -2.35
N SER A 158 -19.67 9.70 -3.10
CA SER A 158 -20.87 9.07 -2.55
C SER A 158 -20.56 7.78 -1.78
N GLU A 159 -21.17 7.62 -0.60
CA GLU A 159 -21.13 6.35 0.14
C GLU A 159 -21.99 5.27 -0.54
N ASP A 160 -22.95 5.67 -1.37
CA ASP A 160 -23.85 4.77 -2.09
C ASP A 160 -23.11 4.04 -3.24
N PRO A 161 -22.99 2.69 -3.20
CA PRO A 161 -22.43 1.91 -4.30
C PRO A 161 -23.16 2.12 -5.62
N ASP A 162 -24.47 2.39 -5.61
CA ASP A 162 -25.26 2.56 -6.84
C ASP A 162 -24.90 3.86 -7.55
N VAL A 163 -24.64 4.92 -6.79
CA VAL A 163 -24.15 6.20 -7.34
C VAL A 163 -22.76 6.03 -7.93
N ARG A 164 -21.83 5.38 -7.20
CA ARG A 164 -20.48 5.11 -7.72
C ARG A 164 -20.50 4.22 -8.96
N PHE A 165 -21.37 3.22 -9.00
CA PHE A 165 -21.58 2.40 -10.20
C PHE A 165 -22.09 3.23 -11.39
N ALA A 166 -23.03 4.14 -11.16
CA ALA A 166 -23.54 5.04 -12.20
C ALA A 166 -22.44 5.95 -12.76
N VAL A 167 -21.54 6.46 -11.90
CA VAL A 167 -20.37 7.24 -12.32
C VAL A 167 -19.42 6.39 -13.17
N ALA A 168 -19.07 5.17 -12.72
CA ALA A 168 -18.23 4.25 -13.49
C ALA A 168 -18.84 3.96 -14.88
N LYS A 169 -20.14 3.69 -14.93
CA LYS A 169 -20.88 3.47 -16.17
C LYS A 169 -20.83 4.70 -17.08
N LYS A 170 -21.05 5.90 -16.55
CA LYS A 170 -20.91 7.17 -17.28
C LYS A 170 -19.52 7.27 -17.92
N ILE A 171 -18.45 7.00 -17.16
CA ILE A 171 -17.08 7.08 -17.69
C ILE A 171 -16.87 6.09 -18.85
N VAL A 172 -17.35 4.84 -18.71
CA VAL A 172 -17.26 3.82 -19.78
C VAL A 172 -18.02 4.25 -21.03
N GLU A 173 -19.25 4.75 -20.89
CA GLU A 173 -20.06 5.24 -22.02
C GLU A 173 -19.37 6.42 -22.72
N ARG A 174 -18.82 7.36 -21.95
CA ARG A 174 -18.09 8.51 -22.49
C ARG A 174 -16.79 8.10 -23.16
N ALA A 175 -16.04 7.14 -22.61
CA ALA A 175 -14.88 6.58 -23.27
C ALA A 175 -15.23 5.91 -24.61
N ALA A 176 -16.39 5.25 -24.70
CA ALA A 176 -16.87 4.67 -25.94
C ALA A 176 -17.16 5.71 -27.03
N ASP A 177 -17.64 6.92 -26.67
CA ASP A 177 -17.81 8.04 -27.61
C ASP A 177 -16.49 8.49 -28.25
N PHE A 178 -15.37 8.35 -27.53
CA PHE A 178 -14.01 8.57 -28.07
C PHE A 178 -13.42 7.33 -28.77
N GLY A 179 -14.18 6.23 -28.85
CA GLY A 179 -13.74 4.97 -29.44
C GLY A 179 -12.68 4.24 -28.60
N ILE A 180 -12.72 4.38 -27.27
CA ILE A 180 -11.90 3.63 -26.32
C ILE A 180 -12.72 2.39 -25.89
N PRO A 181 -12.18 1.18 -26.03
CA PRO A 181 -12.92 -0.04 -25.69
C PRO A 181 -13.04 -0.21 -24.17
N ALA A 182 -14.15 -0.81 -23.71
CA ALA A 182 -14.39 -1.04 -22.29
C ALA A 182 -13.29 -1.87 -21.59
N HIS A 183 -12.59 -2.76 -22.30
CA HIS A 183 -11.48 -3.52 -21.72
C HIS A 183 -10.23 -2.69 -21.43
N ASP A 184 -10.14 -1.46 -21.93
CA ASP A 184 -9.08 -0.51 -21.58
C ASP A 184 -9.49 0.44 -20.45
N ILE A 185 -10.69 0.28 -19.89
CA ILE A 185 -11.14 1.00 -18.71
C ILE A 185 -10.96 0.11 -17.48
N VAL A 186 -10.08 0.53 -16.57
CA VAL A 186 -9.86 -0.13 -15.28
C VAL A 186 -10.52 0.73 -14.19
N VAL A 187 -11.64 0.28 -13.64
CA VAL A 187 -12.40 1.11 -12.69
C VAL A 187 -11.79 1.06 -11.30
N ASP A 188 -11.55 2.22 -10.70
CA ASP A 188 -11.32 2.36 -9.26
C ASP A 188 -12.65 2.69 -8.57
N PRO A 189 -13.18 1.79 -7.71
CA PRO A 189 -14.44 1.99 -6.99
C PRO A 189 -14.33 2.98 -5.82
N LEU A 190 -13.15 3.56 -5.60
CA LEU A 190 -12.79 4.47 -4.52
C LEU A 190 -12.96 3.82 -3.14
N VAL A 191 -11.88 3.21 -2.67
CA VAL A 191 -11.83 2.54 -1.37
C VAL A 191 -11.75 3.58 -0.24
N MET A 192 -12.78 3.59 0.60
CA MET A 192 -12.87 4.45 1.78
C MET A 192 -12.25 3.79 3.02
N PRO A 193 -11.70 4.57 3.98
CA PRO A 193 -11.14 4.01 5.21
C PRO A 193 -12.21 3.35 6.10
N VAL A 194 -12.04 2.06 6.40
CA VAL A 194 -12.99 1.32 7.24
C VAL A 194 -13.02 1.83 8.70
N GLY A 195 -11.93 2.47 9.14
CA GLY A 195 -11.86 3.15 10.43
C GLY A 195 -12.77 4.37 10.56
N ALA A 196 -13.17 4.98 9.44
CA ALA A 196 -14.09 6.12 9.41
C ALA A 196 -15.52 5.70 9.04
N MET A 197 -15.66 4.67 8.20
CA MET A 197 -16.94 4.13 7.75
C MET A 197 -16.89 2.61 7.78
N ALA A 198 -17.53 1.99 8.78
CA ALA A 198 -17.45 0.53 8.99
C ALA A 198 -18.03 -0.28 7.83
N THR A 199 -19.02 0.28 7.12
CA THR A 199 -19.63 -0.34 5.93
C THR A 199 -18.77 -0.20 4.66
N ALA A 200 -17.62 0.48 4.71
CA ALA A 200 -16.80 0.74 3.52
C ALA A 200 -16.36 -0.55 2.80
N GLY A 201 -16.04 -1.61 3.56
CA GLY A 201 -15.68 -2.91 2.99
C GLY A 201 -16.87 -3.57 2.27
N LEU A 202 -18.04 -3.63 2.90
CA LEU A 202 -19.26 -4.14 2.27
C LEU A 202 -19.60 -3.42 0.96
N GLN A 203 -19.55 -2.08 0.99
CA GLN A 203 -19.85 -1.25 -0.16
C GLN A 203 -18.90 -1.52 -1.33
N VAL A 204 -17.58 -1.58 -1.08
CA VAL A 204 -16.63 -1.82 -2.17
C VAL A 204 -16.73 -3.24 -2.71
N PHE A 205 -16.96 -4.25 -1.87
CA PHE A 205 -17.14 -5.64 -2.34
C PHE A 205 -18.39 -5.78 -3.21
N ALA A 206 -19.50 -5.14 -2.82
CA ALA A 206 -20.71 -5.10 -3.62
C ALA A 206 -20.46 -4.39 -4.96
N LEU A 207 -19.81 -3.23 -4.94
CA LEU A 207 -19.52 -2.45 -6.14
C LEU A 207 -18.60 -3.20 -7.11
N VAL A 208 -17.49 -3.78 -6.63
CA VAL A 208 -16.55 -4.57 -7.44
C VAL A 208 -17.27 -5.73 -8.13
N ARG A 209 -18.16 -6.42 -7.41
CA ARG A 209 -18.93 -7.52 -7.98
C ARG A 209 -19.83 -7.04 -9.12
N ARG A 210 -20.55 -5.92 -8.93
CA ARG A 210 -21.40 -5.32 -9.97
C ARG A 210 -20.59 -4.84 -11.17
N LEU A 211 -19.43 -4.20 -10.95
CA LEU A 211 -18.53 -3.78 -12.03
C LEU A 211 -18.07 -4.97 -12.90
N ARG A 212 -17.81 -6.12 -12.28
CA ARG A 212 -17.50 -7.36 -12.99
C ARG A 212 -18.70 -7.97 -13.71
N GLU A 213 -19.82 -8.16 -13.01
CA GLU A 213 -20.97 -8.94 -13.51
C GLU A 213 -21.84 -8.14 -14.50
N GLU A 214 -22.00 -6.84 -14.28
CA GLU A 214 -22.90 -5.98 -15.07
C GLU A 214 -22.15 -5.15 -16.12
N LEU A 215 -21.02 -4.53 -15.76
CA LEU A 215 -20.28 -3.63 -16.65
C LEU A 215 -19.14 -4.34 -17.40
N GLY A 216 -18.67 -5.49 -16.88
CA GLY A 216 -17.65 -6.32 -17.52
C GLY A 216 -16.29 -5.63 -17.61
N VAL A 217 -15.92 -4.79 -16.64
CA VAL A 217 -14.66 -4.03 -16.63
C VAL A 217 -13.70 -4.53 -15.56
N ASN A 218 -12.40 -4.45 -15.84
CA ASN A 218 -11.37 -4.70 -14.85
C ASN A 218 -11.42 -3.62 -13.76
N THR A 219 -10.88 -3.93 -12.59
CA THR A 219 -10.88 -3.01 -11.45
C THR A 219 -9.51 -2.92 -10.76
N THR A 220 -9.23 -1.76 -10.22
CA THR A 220 -8.05 -1.47 -9.38
C THR A 220 -8.48 -0.70 -8.12
N CYS A 221 -7.57 -0.50 -7.18
CA CYS A 221 -7.75 0.46 -6.10
C CYS A 221 -6.41 0.84 -5.45
N GLY A 222 -6.36 2.00 -4.79
CA GLY A 222 -5.36 2.27 -3.76
C GLY A 222 -5.62 1.46 -2.49
N ALA A 223 -5.06 0.25 -2.39
CA ALA A 223 -5.37 -0.70 -1.32
C ALA A 223 -5.01 -0.18 0.07
N SER A 224 -3.98 0.67 0.17
CA SER A 224 -3.55 1.27 1.43
C SER A 224 -4.59 2.22 2.05
N ASN A 225 -5.59 2.68 1.30
CA ASN A 225 -6.62 3.61 1.78
C ASN A 225 -7.58 2.97 2.79
N VAL A 226 -7.90 1.68 2.63
CA VAL A 226 -8.87 0.97 3.48
C VAL A 226 -8.50 1.01 4.95
N SER A 227 -7.19 0.98 5.26
CA SER A 227 -6.67 0.88 6.61
C SER A 227 -6.20 2.21 7.19
N PHE A 228 -6.43 3.32 6.50
CA PHE A 228 -5.94 4.63 6.94
C PHE A 228 -6.42 4.95 8.37
N GLY A 229 -5.49 5.40 9.22
CA GLY A 229 -5.75 5.73 10.62
C GLY A 229 -5.83 4.54 11.60
N LEU A 230 -5.76 3.29 11.13
CA LEU A 230 -5.86 2.10 12.00
C LEU A 230 -4.49 1.59 12.49
N PRO A 231 -4.43 0.97 13.69
CA PRO A 231 -3.28 0.16 14.07
C PRO A 231 -3.20 -1.11 13.22
N ASN A 232 -1.99 -1.66 13.05
CA ASN A 232 -1.71 -2.85 12.23
C ASN A 232 -2.36 -2.78 10.83
N ARG A 233 -2.09 -1.71 10.09
CA ARG A 233 -2.65 -1.47 8.75
C ARG A 233 -2.47 -2.65 7.80
N HIS A 234 -1.31 -3.29 7.84
CA HIS A 234 -1.00 -4.45 7.00
C HIS A 234 -1.95 -5.63 7.25
N GLY A 235 -2.35 -5.88 8.50
CA GLY A 235 -3.33 -6.93 8.80
C GLY A 235 -4.69 -6.70 8.12
N ILE A 236 -5.17 -5.45 8.10
CA ILE A 236 -6.39 -5.08 7.36
C ILE A 236 -6.17 -5.20 5.85
N ASN A 237 -5.07 -4.64 5.32
CA ASN A 237 -4.78 -4.67 3.89
C ASN A 237 -4.69 -6.11 3.35
N ASN A 238 -4.05 -7.02 4.10
CA ASN A 238 -3.88 -8.42 3.70
C ASN A 238 -5.25 -9.13 3.56
N ALA A 239 -6.16 -8.93 4.52
CA ALA A 239 -7.51 -9.49 4.43
C ALA A 239 -8.33 -8.83 3.32
N PHE A 240 -8.26 -7.49 3.22
CA PHE A 240 -8.97 -6.71 2.21
C PHE A 240 -8.63 -7.15 0.80
N LEU A 241 -7.34 -7.27 0.46
CA LEU A 241 -6.89 -7.64 -0.89
C LEU A 241 -7.39 -9.03 -1.30
N ALA A 242 -7.28 -10.01 -0.41
CA ALA A 242 -7.76 -11.37 -0.68
C ALA A 242 -9.29 -11.40 -0.91
N MET A 243 -10.03 -10.66 -0.09
CA MET A 243 -11.49 -10.55 -0.21
C MET A 243 -11.91 -9.75 -1.45
N ALA A 244 -11.21 -8.66 -1.78
CA ALA A 244 -11.49 -7.87 -2.97
C ALA A 244 -11.26 -8.71 -4.24
N ALA A 245 -10.15 -9.46 -4.30
CA ALA A 245 -9.86 -10.39 -5.38
C ALA A 245 -10.97 -11.45 -5.52
N SER A 246 -11.45 -12.04 -4.41
CA SER A 246 -12.54 -13.02 -4.47
C SER A 246 -13.87 -12.45 -4.96
N HIS A 247 -14.10 -11.15 -4.78
CA HIS A 247 -15.27 -10.45 -5.30
C HIS A 247 -15.13 -9.98 -6.76
N GLY A 248 -13.97 -10.18 -7.37
CA GLY A 248 -13.73 -9.86 -8.78
C GLY A 248 -12.76 -8.71 -9.03
N MET A 249 -12.06 -8.21 -8.00
CA MET A 249 -11.00 -7.23 -8.21
C MET A 249 -9.83 -7.86 -8.95
N THR A 250 -9.32 -7.19 -9.97
CA THR A 250 -8.30 -7.75 -10.87
C THR A 250 -6.89 -7.21 -10.61
N SER A 251 -6.78 -6.07 -9.94
CA SER A 251 -5.50 -5.43 -9.62
C SER A 251 -5.61 -4.55 -8.38
N ALA A 252 -4.47 -4.15 -7.82
CA ALA A 252 -4.42 -3.08 -6.81
C ALA A 252 -3.08 -2.35 -6.83
N ILE A 253 -3.14 -1.05 -6.55
CA ILE A 253 -2.01 -0.19 -6.19
C ILE A 253 -1.74 -0.43 -4.70
N MET A 254 -0.63 -1.11 -4.41
CA MET A 254 -0.28 -1.58 -3.07
C MET A 254 1.23 -1.60 -2.88
N ASN A 255 1.70 -1.62 -1.63
CA ASN A 255 3.11 -1.83 -1.34
C ASN A 255 3.45 -3.34 -1.43
N PRO A 256 4.24 -3.77 -2.43
CA PRO A 256 4.69 -5.16 -2.54
C PRO A 256 5.84 -5.48 -1.57
N VAL A 257 6.51 -4.45 -1.05
CA VAL A 257 7.69 -4.60 -0.20
C VAL A 257 7.24 -4.83 1.24
N ALA A 258 7.57 -6.00 1.76
CA ALA A 258 7.40 -6.29 3.17
C ALA A 258 8.17 -5.24 3.99
N MET A 259 7.46 -4.51 4.86
CA MET A 259 8.09 -3.49 5.68
C MET A 259 9.10 -4.17 6.62
N PRO A 260 10.40 -3.80 6.58
CA PRO A 260 11.34 -4.27 7.57
C PRO A 260 10.86 -3.83 8.95
N ARG A 261 10.90 -4.73 9.95
CA ARG A 261 10.68 -4.32 11.35
C ARG A 261 11.65 -3.16 11.67
N THR A 262 11.11 -2.07 12.21
CA THR A 262 11.82 -0.78 12.34
C THR A 262 13.02 -0.88 13.28
N LEU A 263 14.03 -0.02 13.10
CA LEU A 263 15.19 0.07 14.00
C LEU A 263 14.79 0.34 15.46
N LYS A 264 13.68 1.05 15.69
CA LYS A 264 13.09 1.22 17.02
C LYS A 264 12.74 -0.13 17.68
N ALA A 265 12.17 -1.06 16.93
CA ALA A 265 11.89 -2.41 17.42
C ALA A 265 13.17 -3.23 17.68
N VAL A 266 14.31 -2.84 17.09
CA VAL A 266 15.62 -3.42 17.39
C VAL A 266 16.19 -2.81 18.67
N THR A 267 16.15 -1.48 18.84
CA THR A 267 16.63 -0.78 20.05
C THR A 267 15.82 -1.18 21.29
N ASP A 268 14.48 -1.16 21.21
CA ASP A 268 13.61 -1.56 22.31
C ASP A 268 13.91 -3.01 22.75
N ARG A 269 14.18 -3.91 21.78
CA ARG A 269 14.59 -5.30 22.07
C ARG A 269 15.99 -5.42 22.65
N LEU A 270 16.93 -4.57 22.27
CA LEU A 270 18.27 -4.54 22.87
C LEU A 270 18.19 -4.08 24.33
N ASP A 271 17.31 -3.13 24.64
CA ASP A 271 17.06 -2.71 26.02
C ASP A 271 16.37 -3.81 26.84
N ASP A 272 15.43 -4.55 26.23
CA ASP A 272 14.84 -5.73 26.85
C ASP A 272 15.90 -6.83 27.09
N LEU A 273 16.82 -7.08 26.15
CA LEU A 273 17.91 -8.05 26.32
C LEU A 273 18.83 -7.64 27.48
N ARG A 274 19.18 -6.35 27.58
CA ARG A 274 19.95 -5.80 28.71
C ARG A 274 19.22 -5.99 30.04
N SER A 275 17.90 -5.83 30.07
CA SER A 275 17.09 -6.05 31.29
C SER A 275 17.10 -7.50 31.79
N LEU A 276 17.43 -8.46 30.92
CA LEU A 276 17.65 -9.87 31.25
C LEU A 276 19.10 -10.19 31.65
N GLY A 277 19.97 -9.19 31.78
CA GLY A 277 21.38 -9.38 32.15
C GLY A 277 22.30 -9.76 30.99
N ILE A 278 21.84 -9.63 29.73
CA ILE A 278 22.66 -9.88 28.54
C ILE A 278 23.49 -8.64 28.24
N THR A 279 24.81 -8.83 28.17
CA THR A 279 25.71 -7.73 27.85
C THR A 279 25.77 -7.54 26.34
N VAL A 280 25.40 -6.35 25.87
CA VAL A 280 25.51 -5.94 24.46
C VAL A 280 26.66 -4.94 24.36
N PRO A 281 27.69 -5.19 23.52
CA PRO A 281 28.79 -4.24 23.32
C PRO A 281 28.30 -2.87 22.86
N GLU A 282 28.93 -1.79 23.34
CA GLU A 282 28.55 -0.42 22.97
C GLU A 282 28.80 -0.10 21.48
N ASP A 283 29.71 -0.85 20.83
CA ASP A 283 30.10 -0.74 19.43
C ASP A 283 29.37 -1.74 18.50
N ALA A 284 28.42 -2.52 19.02
CA ALA A 284 27.72 -3.51 18.23
C ALA A 284 26.88 -2.87 17.11
N ASP A 285 27.10 -3.29 15.85
CA ASP A 285 26.36 -2.76 14.70
C ASP A 285 24.87 -3.15 14.77
N PRO A 286 23.95 -2.17 14.95
CA PRO A 286 22.51 -2.45 15.01
C PRO A 286 21.96 -3.07 13.73
N LYS A 287 22.62 -2.87 12.57
CA LYS A 287 22.23 -3.47 11.29
C LYS A 287 22.59 -4.95 11.22
N ALA A 288 23.76 -5.34 11.73
CA ALA A 288 24.17 -6.74 11.83
C ALA A 288 23.25 -7.53 12.78
N LEU A 289 22.85 -6.93 13.90
CA LEU A 289 21.97 -7.55 14.89
C LEU A 289 20.52 -7.71 14.42
N LYS A 290 20.03 -6.81 13.56
CA LYS A 290 18.66 -6.84 13.00
C LYS A 290 18.26 -8.19 12.40
N ALA A 291 19.20 -8.89 11.76
CA ALA A 291 18.95 -10.20 11.14
C ALA A 291 18.75 -11.34 12.16
N LEU A 292 19.32 -11.22 13.36
CA LEU A 292 19.36 -12.28 14.37
C LEU A 292 18.18 -12.24 15.35
N VAL A 293 17.66 -11.05 15.65
CA VAL A 293 16.51 -10.87 16.56
C VAL A 293 15.14 -11.03 15.86
N GLY A 294 15.07 -11.17 14.53
CA GLY A 294 13.87 -10.82 13.76
C GLY A 294 12.95 -11.92 13.20
N MET A 295 13.33 -13.20 13.13
CA MET A 295 12.57 -14.21 12.36
C MET A 295 12.06 -15.39 13.19
N ALA A 296 10.91 -15.94 12.78
CA ALA A 296 10.16 -17.00 13.48
C ALA A 296 11.01 -18.26 13.77
N PRO A 297 10.78 -18.99 14.89
CA PRO A 297 11.74 -20.00 15.35
C PRO A 297 11.18 -21.43 15.56
N ASP A 298 12.09 -22.39 15.43
CA ASP A 298 12.10 -23.73 16.03
C ASP A 298 13.24 -23.80 17.07
N GLU A 299 13.10 -24.66 18.09
CA GLU A 299 13.97 -24.84 19.25
C GLU A 299 15.44 -25.16 18.89
N ALA A 300 15.70 -25.86 17.78
CA ALA A 300 17.06 -26.15 17.31
C ALA A 300 17.80 -24.89 16.82
N LEU A 301 17.06 -23.92 16.25
CA LEU A 301 17.62 -22.67 15.73
C LEU A 301 17.98 -21.68 16.84
N VAL A 302 17.42 -21.85 18.04
CA VAL A 302 17.67 -20.98 19.21
C VAL A 302 19.09 -21.12 19.71
N ARG A 303 19.58 -22.36 19.82
CA ARG A 303 20.94 -22.65 20.26
C ARG A 303 21.98 -22.19 19.23
N ASP A 304 21.69 -22.33 17.93
CA ASP A 304 22.54 -21.81 16.84
C ASP A 304 22.59 -20.27 16.85
N ARG A 305 21.47 -19.59 17.16
CA ARG A 305 21.46 -18.13 17.28
C ARG A 305 22.22 -17.61 18.50
N ILE A 306 22.13 -18.29 19.65
CA ILE A 306 22.94 -17.95 20.84
C ILE A 306 24.43 -18.01 20.47
N ALA A 307 24.87 -19.09 19.83
CA ALA A 307 26.27 -19.24 19.40
C ALA A 307 26.71 -18.14 18.41
N ARG A 308 25.84 -17.72 17.48
CA ARG A 308 26.14 -16.61 16.55
C ARG A 308 26.17 -15.25 17.23
N MET A 309 25.34 -15.02 18.25
CA MET A 309 25.35 -13.79 19.04
C MET A 309 26.57 -13.71 19.96
N GLU A 310 26.99 -14.83 20.55
CA GLU A 310 28.27 -14.93 21.28
C GLU A 310 29.46 -14.63 20.36
N ALA A 311 29.43 -15.12 19.12
CA ALA A 311 30.45 -14.80 18.11
C ALA A 311 30.48 -13.31 17.69
N GLN A 312 29.44 -12.54 18.02
CA GLN A 312 29.39 -11.08 17.86
C GLN A 312 29.68 -10.32 19.17
N GLY A 313 30.12 -11.01 20.22
CA GLY A 313 30.53 -10.41 21.48
C GLY A 313 29.44 -10.24 22.54
N LEU A 314 28.24 -10.81 22.33
CA LEU A 314 27.21 -10.82 23.37
C LEU A 314 27.51 -11.89 24.41
N VAL A 315 27.34 -11.56 25.69
CA VAL A 315 27.57 -12.50 26.80
C VAL A 315 26.24 -12.82 27.48
N PHE A 316 25.90 -14.11 27.54
CA PHE A 316 24.70 -14.64 28.16
C PHE A 316 25.02 -15.25 29.55
N PRO A 317 24.18 -15.06 30.58
CA PRO A 317 24.31 -15.78 31.85
C PRO A 317 24.14 -17.29 31.67
N GLU A 318 24.91 -18.11 32.40
CA GLU A 318 24.85 -19.59 32.33
C GLU A 318 23.48 -20.16 32.76
N ASP A 319 22.72 -19.41 33.56
CA ASP A 319 21.42 -19.78 34.12
C ASP A 319 20.24 -19.02 33.47
N ILE A 320 20.46 -18.38 32.31
CA ILE A 320 19.42 -17.58 31.66
C ILE A 320 18.17 -18.40 31.34
N ASP A 321 17.02 -17.93 31.80
CA ASP A 321 15.73 -18.56 31.54
C ASP A 321 15.43 -18.49 30.03
N ILE A 322 15.54 -19.64 29.36
CA ILE A 322 15.27 -19.79 27.93
C ILE A 322 13.87 -19.30 27.57
N GLN A 323 12.88 -19.44 28.46
CA GLN A 323 11.52 -18.94 28.21
C GLN A 323 11.41 -17.42 28.27
N ARG A 324 12.29 -16.73 29.01
CA ARG A 324 12.39 -15.26 29.01
C ARG A 324 13.21 -14.73 27.84
N LEU A 325 14.20 -15.50 27.39
CA LEU A 325 15.04 -15.16 26.24
C LEU A 325 14.32 -15.34 24.90
N ALA A 326 13.48 -16.38 24.83
CA ALA A 326 12.67 -16.79 23.70
C ALA A 326 11.98 -15.60 22.97
N PRO A 327 11.16 -14.74 23.62
CA PRO A 327 10.43 -13.64 22.96
C PRO A 327 11.33 -12.62 22.28
N LEU A 328 12.52 -12.38 22.84
CA LEU A 328 13.48 -11.40 22.34
C LEU A 328 14.27 -11.93 21.14
N LEU A 329 14.45 -13.24 21.07
CA LEU A 329 15.03 -13.95 19.91
C LEU A 329 13.99 -14.34 18.85
N GLY A 330 12.75 -13.85 18.98
CA GLY A 330 11.67 -14.08 18.01
C GLY A 330 10.74 -15.24 18.33
N ILE A 331 10.89 -15.90 19.48
CA ILE A 331 10.00 -16.95 19.98
C ILE A 331 8.96 -16.33 20.94
N GLY A 332 7.86 -15.80 20.41
CA GLY A 332 6.82 -15.22 21.28
C GLY A 332 6.23 -16.25 22.26
N PRO A 333 5.77 -15.83 23.46
CA PRO A 333 4.91 -16.69 24.26
C PRO A 333 3.62 -16.92 23.47
N LYS A 334 3.23 -18.19 23.27
CA LYS A 334 1.99 -18.54 22.54
C LYS A 334 0.72 -18.11 23.29
N THR A 335 0.84 -17.66 24.53
CA THR A 335 -0.26 -17.20 25.35
C THR A 335 -0.56 -15.72 25.10
N GLY A 336 -1.73 -15.44 24.51
CA GLY A 336 -2.25 -14.08 24.34
C GLY A 336 -1.89 -13.37 23.04
N VAL A 337 -1.11 -14.00 22.15
CA VAL A 337 -0.83 -13.48 20.80
C VAL A 337 -1.76 -14.16 19.80
N ALA A 338 -2.52 -13.36 19.04
CA ALA A 338 -3.36 -13.87 17.97
C ALA A 338 -2.49 -14.43 16.84
N SER A 339 -2.86 -15.60 16.31
CA SER A 339 -2.24 -16.12 15.09
C SER A 339 -2.56 -15.21 13.89
N GLU A 340 -1.81 -15.33 12.80
CA GLU A 340 -2.11 -14.61 11.56
C GLU A 340 -3.50 -14.97 11.03
N GLU A 341 -3.91 -16.24 11.12
CA GLU A 341 -5.27 -16.66 10.74
C GLU A 341 -6.34 -15.99 11.61
N THR A 342 -6.09 -15.86 12.91
CA THR A 342 -7.00 -15.15 13.82
C THR A 342 -7.09 -13.67 13.43
N LEU A 343 -5.95 -13.04 13.15
CA LEU A 343 -5.92 -11.65 12.70
C LEU A 343 -6.65 -11.48 11.36
N SER A 344 -6.46 -12.38 10.40
CA SER A 344 -7.19 -12.34 9.12
C SER A 344 -8.70 -12.42 9.31
N VAL A 345 -9.19 -13.31 10.17
CA VAL A 345 -10.63 -13.41 10.48
C VAL A 345 -11.14 -12.13 11.14
N ARG A 346 -10.39 -11.54 12.07
CA ARG A 346 -10.79 -10.30 12.75
C ARG A 346 -10.74 -9.07 11.85
N ALA A 347 -9.82 -9.04 10.90
CA ALA A 347 -9.81 -8.04 9.85
C ALA A 347 -11.05 -8.20 8.94
N ALA A 348 -11.39 -9.43 8.56
CA ALA A 348 -12.60 -9.72 7.80
C ALA A 348 -13.87 -9.34 8.56
N ASP A 349 -13.96 -9.61 9.87
CA ASP A 349 -15.08 -9.17 10.72
C ASP A 349 -15.26 -7.64 10.65
N PHE A 350 -14.16 -6.88 10.67
CA PHE A 350 -14.23 -5.42 10.55
C PHE A 350 -14.64 -4.97 9.15
N LEU A 351 -14.05 -5.56 8.10
CA LEU A 351 -14.37 -5.25 6.70
C LEU A 351 -15.82 -5.59 6.32
N MET A 352 -16.42 -6.57 6.99
CA MET A 352 -17.81 -7.02 6.77
C MET A 352 -18.80 -6.39 7.75
N ASP A 353 -18.40 -5.37 8.51
CA ASP A 353 -19.24 -4.67 9.51
C ASP A 353 -19.78 -5.60 10.63
N HIS A 354 -19.11 -6.72 10.89
CA HIS A 354 -19.36 -7.56 12.07
C HIS A 354 -18.65 -7.01 13.33
N ASP A 355 -17.75 -6.03 13.17
CA ASP A 355 -17.22 -5.16 14.22
C ASP A 355 -17.42 -3.68 13.81
N PRO A 356 -18.64 -3.11 13.96
CA PRO A 356 -18.99 -1.78 13.43
C PRO A 356 -18.18 -0.61 13.98
N SER A 357 -17.44 -0.81 15.08
CA SER A 357 -16.59 0.23 15.67
C SER A 357 -15.09 -0.01 15.40
N GLY A 358 -14.74 -1.12 14.77
CA GLY A 358 -13.38 -1.66 14.76
C GLY A 358 -12.83 -1.90 16.17
N GLY A 359 -13.68 -1.95 17.20
CA GLY A 359 -13.30 -1.91 18.59
C GLY A 359 -12.53 -3.15 19.02
N ASN A 360 -12.84 -4.30 18.42
CA ASN A 360 -12.06 -5.52 18.62
C ASN A 360 -10.70 -5.39 17.95
N TRP A 361 -10.67 -4.98 16.69
CA TRP A 361 -9.42 -4.76 15.95
C TRP A 361 -8.47 -3.81 16.67
N ILE A 362 -8.99 -2.65 17.06
CA ILE A 362 -8.23 -1.58 17.72
C ILE A 362 -7.72 -2.05 19.09
N ARG A 363 -8.52 -2.75 19.89
CA ARG A 363 -8.05 -3.26 21.20
C ARG A 363 -6.93 -4.28 21.07
N MET A 364 -7.02 -5.19 20.11
CA MET A 364 -6.01 -6.24 19.91
C MET A 364 -4.70 -5.71 19.34
N ASN A 365 -4.77 -4.65 18.52
CA ASN A 365 -3.61 -4.11 17.81
C ASN A 365 -3.06 -2.80 18.40
N LYS A 366 -3.67 -2.28 19.48
CA LYS A 366 -3.10 -1.17 20.22
C LYS A 366 -1.80 -1.63 20.87
N PRO A 367 -0.70 -0.85 20.76
CA PRO A 367 0.49 -1.12 21.53
C PRO A 367 0.12 -1.19 23.01
N THR A 368 0.55 -2.24 23.70
CA THR A 368 0.43 -2.35 25.16
C THR A 368 1.29 -1.26 25.79
N GLY A 369 0.75 -0.04 25.93
CA GLY A 369 1.34 0.96 26.81
C GLY A 369 1.28 0.43 28.23
N ASN A 370 2.45 0.33 28.89
CA ASN A 370 2.68 -0.03 30.29
C ASN A 370 1.40 -0.28 31.09
N ALA A 371 0.99 -1.55 31.16
CA ALA A 371 0.03 -2.03 32.14
C ALA A 371 0.72 -2.08 33.52
N ALA A 372 1.14 -0.92 34.03
CA ALA A 372 1.64 -0.73 35.39
C ALA A 372 1.54 0.76 35.78
N ALA A 373 0.31 1.24 36.02
CA ALA A 373 0.00 2.26 37.03
C ALA A 373 -1.51 2.48 37.04
N GLY A 374 -2.22 1.71 37.86
CA GLY A 374 -3.56 2.08 38.25
C GLY A 374 -3.53 3.40 39.02
N ALA A 375 -4.11 4.45 38.45
CA ALA A 375 -4.52 5.62 39.21
C ALA A 375 -6.00 5.88 38.92
N ARG A 376 -6.84 5.50 39.89
CA ARG A 376 -8.25 5.89 39.98
C ARG A 376 -8.33 7.42 40.02
N GLY A 377 -8.56 8.06 38.88
CA GLY A 377 -8.89 9.49 38.78
C GLY A 377 -10.36 9.72 39.04
N GLY A 378 -10.70 10.13 40.27
CA GLY A 378 -12.08 10.39 40.70
C GLY A 378 -12.79 11.47 39.89
N ARG A 379 -14.04 11.17 39.52
CA ARG A 379 -15.06 12.16 39.10
C ARG A 379 -15.22 13.22 40.19
N ARG A 380 -14.73 14.43 39.95
CA ARG A 380 -15.16 15.61 40.71
C ARG A 380 -16.15 16.40 39.85
N ARG A 381 -17.43 16.25 40.19
CA ARG A 381 -18.53 17.12 39.75
C ARG A 381 -18.16 18.58 40.08
N ARG A 382 -18.22 19.48 39.09
CA ARG A 382 -18.38 20.91 39.33
C ARG A 382 -19.88 21.21 39.36
N ARG A 383 -20.35 21.71 40.50
CA ARG A 383 -21.60 22.46 40.68
C ARG A 383 -21.19 23.91 40.94
N ALA A 384 -22.11 24.81 40.56
CA ALA A 384 -22.05 26.27 40.55
C ALA A 384 -21.34 26.85 39.33
#